data_AF-A0A8K0DI79-F1
#
_entry.id   AF-A0A8K0DI79-F1
#
_cell.length_a   1.000
_cell.length_b   1.000
_cell.length_c   1.000
_cell.angle_alpha   90.00
_cell.angle_beta   90.00
_cell.angle_gamma   90.00
#
_symmetry.space_group_name_H-M   'P 1'
#
loop_
_entity.id
_entity.type
_entity.pdbx_description
1 polymer ?
#
loop_
_entity_poly.entity_id
_entity_poly.type
_entity_poly.pdbx_seq_one_letter_code
_entity_poly.pdbx_strand_id
1 'polypeptide(L)'
;MVDCSDCGLLCDIENRKKLEARARRRAVLREEFLKLSTDPRRHAAGEGGAVFDAGIQRFTAMKINTYEHFKPTFRNVRIGLLAMVVPMAIYGYFMKYERDCKEHQYRTGQVAYKDRLFKFC
;
A
#
# COMPACT_ATOMS: atom_id res chain seq x y z
N MET A 1 -7.45 -28.88 -38.08
CA MET A 1 -6.47 -27.85 -37.63
C MET A 1 -7.20 -26.53 -37.67
N VAL A 2 -7.28 -25.81 -36.55
CA VAL A 2 -7.89 -24.46 -36.50
C VAL A 2 -6.85 -23.48 -37.06
N ASP A 3 -7.25 -22.68 -38.04
CA ASP A 3 -6.36 -21.73 -38.72
C ASP A 3 -5.94 -20.59 -37.77
N CYS A 4 -4.72 -20.05 -37.98
CA CYS A 4 -4.11 -19.03 -37.12
C CYS A 4 -4.95 -17.74 -37.02
N SER A 5 -5.81 -17.48 -38.00
CA SER A 5 -6.77 -16.37 -38.08
C SER A 5 -7.98 -16.53 -37.14
N ASP A 6 -8.49 -17.75 -36.95
CA ASP A 6 -9.67 -18.02 -36.12
C ASP A 6 -9.37 -17.84 -34.62
N CYS A 7 -8.12 -18.09 -34.21
CA CYS A 7 -7.67 -17.89 -32.84
C CYS A 7 -7.72 -16.40 -32.41
N GLY A 8 -7.39 -15.48 -33.33
CA GLY A 8 -7.48 -14.04 -33.09
C GLY A 8 -8.93 -13.57 -32.93
N LEU A 9 -9.82 -13.99 -33.82
CA LEU A 9 -11.23 -13.62 -33.78
C LEU A 9 -11.94 -14.14 -32.51
N LEU A 10 -11.60 -15.36 -32.07
CA LEU A 10 -12.11 -15.95 -30.84
C LEU A 10 -11.62 -15.17 -29.60
N CYS A 11 -10.36 -14.73 -29.58
CA CYS A 11 -9.82 -13.89 -28.52
C CYS A 11 -10.56 -12.55 -28.42
N ASP A 12 -10.88 -11.92 -29.56
CA ASP A 12 -11.65 -10.67 -29.59
C ASP A 12 -13.09 -10.85 -29.10
N ILE A 13 -13.76 -11.94 -29.50
CA ILE A 13 -15.10 -12.28 -29.02
C ILE A 13 -15.08 -12.55 -27.50
N GLU A 14 -14.07 -13.25 -27.00
CA GLU A 14 -13.92 -13.51 -25.57
C GLU A 14 -13.65 -12.21 -24.78
N ASN A 15 -12.79 -11.34 -25.30
CA ASN A 15 -12.50 -10.02 -24.71
C ASN A 15 -13.75 -9.13 -24.70
N ARG A 16 -14.52 -9.11 -25.79
CA ARG A 16 -15.82 -8.41 -25.87
C ARG A 16 -16.79 -8.92 -24.81
N LYS A 17 -16.93 -10.24 -24.66
CA LYS A 17 -17.76 -10.85 -23.61
C LYS A 17 -17.29 -10.46 -22.20
N LYS A 18 -15.98 -10.43 -21.95
CA LYS A 18 -15.41 -9.98 -20.66
C LYS A 18 -15.70 -8.50 -20.39
N LEU A 19 -15.63 -7.65 -21.41
CA LEU A 19 -15.94 -6.22 -21.30
C LEU A 19 -17.42 -5.99 -21.01
N GLU A 20 -18.31 -6.68 -21.73
CA GLU A 20 -19.76 -6.61 -21.53
C GLU A 20 -20.14 -7.10 -20.12
N ALA A 21 -19.54 -8.19 -19.63
CA ALA A 21 -19.77 -8.68 -18.27
C ALA A 21 -19.33 -7.65 -17.21
N ARG A 22 -18.21 -6.95 -17.41
CA ARG A 22 -17.74 -5.88 -16.51
C ARG A 22 -18.67 -4.66 -16.58
N ALA A 23 -19.09 -4.27 -17.79
CA ALA A 23 -20.02 -3.15 -17.99
C ALA A 23 -21.37 -3.42 -17.31
N ARG A 24 -21.92 -4.63 -17.47
CA ARG A 24 -23.15 -5.05 -16.82
C ARG A 24 -23.06 -4.96 -15.30
N ARG A 25 -21.97 -5.45 -14.69
CA ARG A 25 -21.76 -5.35 -13.23
C ARG A 25 -21.69 -3.89 -12.76
N ARG A 26 -21.02 -3.02 -13.52
CA ARG A 26 -20.93 -1.58 -13.20
C ARG A 26 -22.28 -0.89 -13.31
N ALA A 27 -23.08 -1.22 -14.32
CA ALA A 27 -24.41 -0.66 -14.51
C ALA A 27 -25.32 -0.97 -13.31
N VAL A 28 -25.38 -2.24 -12.89
CA VAL A 28 -26.18 -2.67 -11.72
C VAL A 28 -25.77 -1.91 -10.45
N LEU A 29 -24.47 -1.87 -10.13
CA LEU A 29 -23.99 -1.17 -8.93
C LEU A 29 -24.25 0.35 -8.99
N ARG A 30 -24.17 0.94 -10.18
CA ARG A 30 -24.47 2.36 -10.39
C ARG A 30 -25.96 2.64 -10.19
N GLU A 31 -26.84 1.79 -10.71
CA GLU A 31 -28.30 1.92 -10.53
C GLU A 31 -28.68 1.83 -9.05
N GLU A 32 -28.11 0.87 -8.32
CA GLU A 32 -28.27 0.74 -6.87
C GLU A 32 -27.81 2.01 -6.13
N PHE A 33 -26.61 2.51 -6.45
CA PHE A 33 -26.08 3.72 -5.85
C PHE A 33 -26.95 4.94 -6.15
N LEU A 34 -27.37 5.13 -7.40
CA LEU A 34 -28.22 6.26 -7.80
C LEU A 34 -29.55 6.20 -7.05
N LYS A 35 -30.20 5.04 -6.98
CA LYS A 35 -31.45 4.84 -6.24
C LYS A 35 -31.33 5.26 -4.77
N LEU A 36 -30.24 4.85 -4.11
CA LEU A 36 -29.99 5.16 -2.70
C LEU A 36 -29.54 6.61 -2.47
N SER A 37 -28.84 7.20 -3.45
CA SER A 37 -28.32 8.57 -3.35
C SER A 37 -29.39 9.62 -3.63
N THR A 38 -30.34 9.35 -4.52
CA THR A 38 -31.35 10.34 -4.93
C THR A 38 -32.61 10.31 -4.06
N ASP A 39 -32.75 9.39 -3.12
CA ASP A 39 -33.93 9.32 -2.23
C ASP A 39 -33.94 10.51 -1.24
N PRO A 40 -34.93 11.42 -1.30
CA PRO A 40 -34.99 12.59 -0.42
C PRO A 40 -35.33 12.23 1.03
N ARG A 41 -35.90 11.05 1.30
CA ARG A 41 -36.26 10.62 2.67
C ARG A 41 -35.11 9.95 3.41
N ARG A 42 -33.94 9.83 2.79
CA ARG A 42 -32.75 9.18 3.36
C ARG A 42 -32.35 9.75 4.72
N HIS A 43 -32.39 11.07 4.89
CA HIS A 43 -32.06 11.73 6.16
C HIS A 43 -33.14 11.56 7.24
N ALA A 44 -34.38 11.27 6.85
CA ALA A 44 -35.50 11.07 7.78
C ALA A 44 -35.54 9.64 8.35
N ALA A 45 -34.94 8.66 7.68
CA ALA A 45 -34.91 7.26 8.11
C ALA A 45 -33.94 6.96 9.26
N GLY A 46 -33.30 7.97 9.87
CA GLY A 46 -32.33 7.80 10.97
C GLY A 46 -30.95 7.29 10.53
N GLU A 47 -30.82 6.77 9.31
CA GLU A 47 -29.55 6.44 8.65
C GLU A 47 -28.89 7.68 8.01
N GLY A 48 -28.85 8.79 8.75
CA GLY A 48 -28.33 10.07 8.28
C GLY A 48 -26.82 10.02 8.03
N GLY A 49 -26.40 9.54 6.85
CA GLY A 49 -25.00 9.44 6.45
C GLY A 49 -24.79 9.09 4.97
N ALA A 50 -23.52 8.94 4.57
CA ALA A 50 -23.12 8.53 3.23
C ALA A 50 -23.72 7.17 2.81
N VAL A 51 -23.84 6.92 1.50
CA VAL A 51 -24.29 5.62 0.96
C VAL A 51 -23.36 4.53 1.44
N PHE A 52 -23.91 3.51 2.08
CA PHE A 52 -23.16 2.34 2.53
C PHE A 52 -22.73 1.51 1.31
N ASP A 53 -21.42 1.35 1.14
CA ASP A 53 -20.84 0.50 0.10
C ASP A 53 -20.24 -0.77 0.73
N ALA A 54 -20.83 -1.91 0.43
CA ALA A 54 -20.34 -3.22 0.87
C ALA A 54 -18.93 -3.53 0.34
N GLY A 55 -18.55 -2.99 -0.83
CA GLY A 55 -17.21 -3.17 -1.40
C GLY A 55 -16.14 -2.50 -0.55
N ILE A 56 -16.34 -1.24 -0.17
CA ILE A 56 -15.42 -0.49 0.71
C ILE A 56 -15.37 -1.15 2.08
N GLN A 57 -16.51 -1.55 2.64
CA GLN A 57 -16.53 -2.19 3.96
C GLN A 57 -15.73 -3.51 3.96
N ARG A 58 -15.90 -4.35 2.94
CA ARG A 58 -15.15 -5.62 2.81
C ARG A 58 -13.65 -5.37 2.65
N PHE A 59 -13.27 -4.36 1.87
CA PHE A 59 -11.86 -4.00 1.69
C PHE A 59 -11.22 -3.54 3.01
N THR A 60 -11.92 -2.71 3.77
CA THR A 60 -11.47 -2.25 5.08
C THR A 60 -11.37 -3.42 6.06
N ALA A 61 -12.39 -4.29 6.11
CA ALA A 61 -12.37 -5.49 6.95
C ALA A 61 -11.19 -6.41 6.60
N MET A 62 -10.89 -6.61 5.31
CA MET A 62 -9.76 -7.43 4.88
C MET A 62 -8.40 -6.86 5.32
N LYS A 63 -8.25 -5.53 5.33
CA LYS A 63 -7.01 -4.88 5.82
C LYS A 63 -6.82 -5.04 7.32
N ILE A 64 -7.90 -4.96 8.08
CA ILE A 64 -7.87 -5.12 9.54
C ILE A 64 -7.58 -6.59 9.91
N ASN A 65 -8.19 -7.54 9.21
CA ASN A 65 -8.04 -8.98 9.47
C ASN A 65 -6.78 -9.59 8.81
N THR A 66 -5.74 -8.78 8.57
CA THR A 66 -4.51 -9.25 7.94
C THR A 66 -3.75 -10.26 8.79
N TYR A 67 -3.85 -10.15 10.12
CA TYR A 67 -3.21 -11.08 11.05
C TYR A 67 -3.80 -12.51 10.95
N GLU A 68 -5.12 -12.62 10.89
CA GLU A 68 -5.81 -13.93 10.81
C GLU A 68 -5.50 -14.68 9.52
N HIS A 69 -5.26 -13.96 8.42
CA HIS A 69 -4.94 -14.53 7.12
C HIS A 69 -3.42 -14.65 6.86
N PHE A 70 -2.58 -14.31 7.84
CA PHE A 70 -1.14 -14.39 7.69
C PHE A 70 -0.66 -15.84 7.66
N LYS A 71 0.01 -16.23 6.56
CA LYS A 71 0.67 -17.53 6.45
C LYS A 71 2.19 -17.34 6.63
N PRO A 72 2.80 -17.95 7.67
CA PRO A 72 4.24 -17.89 7.88
C PRO A 72 4.95 -18.74 6.81
N THR A 73 5.31 -18.12 5.69
CA THR A 73 6.12 -18.73 4.63
C THR A 73 7.55 -18.20 4.70
N PHE A 74 8.52 -18.99 4.22
CA PHE A 74 9.93 -18.58 4.17
C PHE A 74 10.17 -17.26 3.41
N ARG A 75 9.34 -16.95 2.40
CA ARG A 75 9.42 -15.68 1.69
C ARG A 75 9.00 -14.52 2.59
N ASN A 76 7.87 -14.64 3.27
CA ASN A 76 7.31 -13.59 4.13
C ASN A 76 8.21 -13.32 5.34
N VAL A 77 8.73 -14.37 5.98
CA VAL A 77 9.62 -14.23 7.15
C VAL A 77 10.92 -13.53 6.76
N ARG A 78 11.53 -13.87 5.62
CA ARG A 78 12.75 -13.20 5.16
C ARG A 78 12.53 -11.71 4.89
N ILE A 79 11.41 -11.35 4.27
CA ILE A 79 11.05 -9.94 4.02
C ILE A 79 10.87 -9.20 5.35
N GLY A 80 10.12 -9.77 6.30
CA GLY A 80 9.90 -9.18 7.62
C GLY A 80 11.19 -9.00 8.41
N LEU A 81 12.07 -10.02 8.41
CA LEU A 81 13.36 -9.96 9.11
C LEU A 81 14.28 -8.90 8.50
N LEU A 82 14.40 -8.86 7.17
CA LEU A 82 15.21 -7.85 6.48
C LEU A 82 14.67 -6.45 6.71
N ALA A 83 13.35 -6.25 6.64
CA ALA A 83 12.73 -4.95 6.88
C ALA A 83 13.00 -4.40 8.30
N MET A 84 13.21 -5.28 9.29
CA MET A 84 13.52 -4.88 10.66
C MET A 84 15.03 -4.72 10.91
N VAL A 85 15.84 -5.69 10.50
CA VAL A 85 17.28 -5.74 10.83
C VAL A 85 18.09 -4.75 10.00
N VAL A 86 17.75 -4.59 8.72
CA VAL A 86 18.49 -3.71 7.79
C VAL A 86 18.49 -2.25 8.25
N PRO A 87 17.35 -1.60 8.56
CA PRO A 87 17.39 -0.20 9.01
C PRO A 87 18.13 -0.02 10.34
N MET A 88 18.04 -0.99 11.27
CA MET A 88 18.81 -0.95 12.53
C MET A 88 20.32 -1.00 12.27
N ALA A 89 20.76 -1.93 11.42
CA ALA A 89 22.18 -2.07 11.08
C ALA A 89 22.71 -0.84 10.31
N ILE A 90 21.93 -0.34 9.36
CA ILE A 90 22.26 0.87 8.59
C ILE A 90 22.42 2.05 9.53
N TYR A 91 21.44 2.31 10.40
CA TYR A 91 21.49 3.44 11.32
C TYR A 91 22.68 3.35 12.28
N GLY A 92 22.94 2.16 12.84
CA GLY A 92 24.10 1.92 13.70
C GLY A 92 25.43 2.18 12.99
N TYR A 93 25.56 1.75 11.73
CA TYR A 93 26.76 1.99 10.93
C TYR A 93 26.96 3.47 10.63
N PHE A 94 25.92 4.19 10.18
CA PHE A 94 25.99 5.63 9.92
C PHE A 94 26.37 6.40 11.18
N MET A 95 25.78 6.08 12.32
CA MET A 95 26.11 6.73 13.59
C MET A 95 27.57 6.51 13.98
N LYS A 96 28.10 5.29 13.80
CA LYS A 96 29.51 5.00 14.07
C LYS A 96 30.42 5.77 13.10
N TYR A 97 30.12 5.74 11.81
CA TYR A 97 30.90 6.42 10.79
C TYR A 97 31.01 7.92 11.06
N GLU A 98 29.89 8.58 11.39
CA GLU A 98 29.92 10.01 11.73
C GLU A 98 30.78 10.31 12.97
N ARG A 99 30.75 9.45 13.99
CA ARG A 99 31.56 9.61 15.21
C ARG A 99 33.04 9.50 14.89
N ASP A 100 33.43 8.48 14.13
CA ASP A 100 34.83 8.23 13.76
C ASP A 100 35.36 9.38 12.89
N CYS A 101 34.57 9.88 11.93
CA CYS A 101 34.92 11.04 11.12
C CYS A 101 35.10 12.31 11.95
N LYS A 102 34.17 12.62 12.87
CA LYS A 102 34.26 13.79 13.75
C LYS A 102 35.47 13.71 14.67
N GLU A 103 35.72 12.55 15.26
CA GLU A 103 36.88 12.33 16.12
C GLU A 103 38.20 12.48 15.35
N HIS A 104 38.27 11.97 14.12
CA HIS A 104 39.43 12.14 13.25
C HIS A 104 39.71 13.63 12.94
N GLN A 105 38.67 14.40 12.63
CA GLN A 105 38.78 15.84 12.37
C GLN A 105 39.26 16.63 13.60
N TYR A 106 38.86 16.22 14.80
CA TYR A 106 39.32 16.84 16.05
C TYR A 106 40.78 16.52 16.36
N ARG A 107 41.23 15.28 16.10
CA ARG A 107 42.62 14.86 16.34
C ARG A 107 43.60 15.48 15.34
N THR A 108 43.19 15.66 14.09
CA THR A 108 44.02 16.28 13.04
C THR A 108 44.03 17.80 13.09
N GLY A 109 43.20 18.41 13.96
CA GLY A 109 43.12 19.87 14.09
C GLY A 109 42.39 20.57 12.95
N GLN A 110 41.71 19.82 12.07
CA GLN A 110 40.94 20.38 10.94
C GLN A 110 39.77 21.28 11.40
N VAL A 111 39.25 21.05 12.62
CA VAL A 111 38.20 21.88 13.22
C VAL A 111 38.79 22.74 14.33
N ALA A 112 38.66 24.06 14.19
CA ALA A 112 39.09 25.02 15.19
C ALA A 112 38.35 24.77 16.52
N TYR A 113 39.04 25.01 17.65
CA TYR A 113 38.48 24.74 18.97
C TYR A 113 37.14 25.45 19.22
N LYS A 114 36.97 26.66 18.67
CA LYS A 114 35.74 27.46 18.77
C LYS A 114 34.53 26.85 18.05
N ASP A 115 34.70 25.96 17.07
CA ASP A 115 33.61 25.43 16.24
C ASP A 115 33.16 24.03 16.72
N ARG A 116 33.69 23.55 17.85
CA ARG A 116 33.28 22.28 18.48
C ARG A 116 31.94 22.46 19.19
N LEU A 117 30.97 21.59 18.89
CA LEU A 117 29.61 21.64 19.47
C LEU A 117 29.59 21.33 20.97
N PHE A 118 30.39 20.36 21.43
CA PHE A 118 30.46 19.97 22.84
C PHE A 118 31.85 20.31 23.39
N LYS A 119 31.94 21.39 24.17
CA LYS A 119 33.21 21.89 24.76
C LYS A 119 33.31 21.71 26.28
N PHE A 120 32.17 21.71 26.99
CA PHE A 120 32.10 21.84 28.45
C PHE A 120 31.15 20.84 29.12
N CYS A 121 30.81 19.75 28.43
CA CYS A 121 29.99 18.67 29.00
C CYS A 121 30.87 17.52 29.45
#